data_AF-A0A504YNN9-F1
#
_entry.id   AF-A0A504YNN9-F1
#
_cell.length_a   1.000
_cell.length_b   1.000
_cell.length_c   1.000
_cell.angle_alpha   90.00
_cell.angle_beta   90.00
_cell.angle_gamma   90.00
#
_symmetry.space_group_name_H-M   'P 1'
#
loop_
_entity.id
_entity.type
_entity.pdbx_description
1 polymer ?
#
loop_
_entity_poly.entity_id
_entity_poly.type
_entity_poly.pdbx_seq_one_letter_code
_entity_poly.pdbx_strand_id
1 'polypeptide(L)'
;MGWASTGQTTHITVTGREMRINTDMSNPHPAPDGLFAGDYVIQSRKGLVHIHRPARQQLPAEHSRHKEYYDESTYGSLLKPGDRVWLLSEQVDPELPTELHRAWTGSYEVREILSDSTCSIQ
;
A
#
# COMPACT_ATOMS: atom_id res chain seq x y z
N MET A 1 5.57 5.39 -5.49
CA MET A 1 5.29 4.03 -4.97
C MET A 1 3.78 3.81 -5.04
N GLY A 2 3.26 3.24 -6.14
CA GLY A 2 1.81 3.35 -6.49
C GLY A 2 1.01 2.06 -6.57
N TRP A 3 1.62 0.90 -6.38
CA TRP A 3 0.99 -0.39 -6.73
C TRP A 3 0.06 -0.95 -5.65
N ALA A 4 0.10 -0.42 -4.42
CA ALA A 4 -0.76 -0.88 -3.33
C ALA A 4 -2.19 -0.30 -3.39
N SER A 5 -2.42 0.77 -4.17
CA SER A 5 -3.70 1.50 -4.18
C SER A 5 -4.74 0.98 -5.17
N THR A 6 -4.36 0.07 -6.08
CA THR A 6 -5.28 -0.43 -7.13
C THR A 6 -6.28 -1.47 -6.59
N GLY A 7 -6.13 -1.91 -5.33
CA GLY A 7 -6.93 -3.00 -4.75
C GLY A 7 -6.69 -4.36 -5.39
N GLN A 8 -5.77 -4.46 -6.35
CA GLN A 8 -5.36 -5.69 -7.01
C GLN A 8 -3.99 -6.12 -6.52
N THR A 9 -3.83 -7.41 -6.23
CA THR A 9 -2.53 -7.98 -5.92
C THR A 9 -1.59 -7.74 -7.09
N THR A 10 -0.32 -7.39 -6.82
CA THR A 10 0.71 -7.18 -7.85
C THR A 10 0.77 -8.32 -8.87
N HIS A 11 0.58 -9.56 -8.42
CA HIS A 11 0.48 -10.73 -9.29
C HIS A 11 -0.67 -10.63 -10.32
N ILE A 12 -1.85 -10.16 -9.93
CA ILE A 12 -3.00 -9.96 -10.82
C ILE A 12 -2.66 -8.93 -11.89
N THR A 13 -2.03 -7.82 -11.51
CA THR A 13 -1.63 -6.77 -12.45
C THR A 13 -0.59 -7.27 -13.46
N VAL A 14 0.38 -8.07 -13.01
CA VAL A 14 1.47 -8.58 -13.86
C VAL A 14 0.99 -9.73 -14.78
N THR A 15 0.13 -10.60 -14.26
CA THR A 15 -0.20 -11.87 -14.93
C THR A 15 -1.61 -11.89 -15.52
N GLY A 16 -2.42 -10.86 -15.25
CA GLY A 16 -3.84 -10.79 -15.62
C GLY A 16 -4.72 -11.85 -14.92
N ARG A 17 -4.17 -12.60 -13.97
CA ARG A 17 -4.84 -13.74 -13.30
C ARG A 17 -4.58 -13.71 -11.80
N GLU A 18 -5.53 -14.22 -11.02
CA GLU A 18 -5.37 -14.36 -9.58
C GLU A 18 -4.17 -15.26 -9.23
N MET A 19 -3.42 -14.87 -8.18
CA MET A 19 -2.30 -15.66 -7.65
C MET A 19 -2.85 -17.00 -7.18
N ARG A 20 -2.28 -18.07 -7.72
CA ARG A 20 -2.59 -19.44 -7.34
C ARG A 20 -1.64 -19.88 -6.24
N ILE A 21 -2.17 -20.46 -5.17
CA ILE A 21 -1.32 -21.11 -4.17
C ILE A 21 -0.78 -22.42 -4.76
N ASN A 22 0.34 -22.95 -4.21
CA ASN A 22 0.98 -24.16 -4.75
C ASN A 22 -0.01 -25.35 -4.89
N THR A 23 -0.99 -25.46 -3.99
CA THR A 23 -2.06 -26.46 -4.05
C THR A 23 -3.01 -26.27 -5.25
N ASP A 24 -3.19 -25.05 -5.74
CA ASP A 24 -3.99 -24.77 -6.95
C ASP A 24 -3.23 -25.13 -8.23
N MET A 25 -1.91 -25.25 -8.18
CA MET A 25 -1.10 -25.70 -9.32
C MET A 25 -1.13 -27.22 -9.47
N SER A 26 -1.18 -27.97 -8.36
CA SER A 26 -1.33 -29.43 -8.39
C SER A 26 -2.75 -29.87 -8.77
N ASN A 27 -3.74 -28.99 -8.60
CA ASN A 27 -5.13 -29.21 -8.94
C ASN A 27 -5.60 -28.20 -10.01
N PRO A 28 -5.28 -28.42 -11.30
CA PRO A 28 -5.71 -27.52 -12.37
C PRO A 28 -7.20 -27.22 -12.27
N HIS A 29 -7.58 -25.96 -12.53
CA HIS A 29 -8.97 -25.60 -12.73
C HIS A 29 -9.51 -26.49 -13.84
N PRO A 30 -10.63 -27.21 -13.65
CA PRO A 30 -11.20 -27.99 -14.74
C PRO A 30 -11.38 -27.04 -15.92
N ALA A 31 -10.92 -27.44 -17.10
CA ALA A 31 -11.51 -26.89 -18.32
C ALA A 31 -13.04 -27.05 -18.22
N PRO A 32 -13.84 -26.28 -18.98
CA PRO A 32 -15.30 -26.46 -19.00
C PRO A 32 -15.73 -27.91 -19.26
N ASP A 33 -14.81 -28.73 -19.78
CA ASP A 33 -14.96 -30.15 -20.00
C ASP A 33 -14.67 -30.91 -18.71
N GLY A 34 -15.69 -30.98 -17.86
CA GLY A 34 -15.72 -31.68 -16.58
C GLY A 34 -15.55 -33.19 -16.70
N LEU A 35 -14.32 -33.63 -16.93
CA LEU A 35 -13.99 -35.06 -16.92
C LEU A 35 -13.40 -35.45 -15.54
N PHE A 36 -14.22 -36.15 -14.76
CA PHE A 36 -13.89 -36.95 -13.57
C PHE A 36 -13.52 -36.25 -12.24
N ALA A 37 -14.16 -35.13 -11.89
CA ALA A 37 -14.23 -34.73 -10.48
C ALA A 37 -15.43 -35.41 -9.81
N GLY A 38 -15.20 -36.36 -8.90
CA GLY A 38 -16.28 -36.97 -8.13
C GLY A 38 -17.02 -35.94 -7.28
N ASP A 39 -18.30 -36.19 -6.96
CA ASP A 39 -19.18 -35.27 -6.23
C ASP A 39 -18.56 -34.72 -4.94
N TYR A 40 -17.79 -35.56 -4.24
CA TYR A 40 -17.04 -35.17 -3.04
C TYR A 40 -16.07 -34.01 -3.32
N VAL A 41 -15.29 -34.09 -4.40
CA VAL A 41 -14.31 -33.05 -4.78
C VAL A 41 -15.02 -31.75 -5.15
N ILE A 42 -16.15 -31.84 -5.87
CA ILE A 42 -16.95 -30.68 -6.26
C ILE A 42 -17.53 -29.99 -5.01
N GLN A 43 -18.13 -30.74 -4.09
CA GLN A 43 -18.69 -30.19 -2.86
C GLN A 43 -17.61 -29.58 -1.98
N SER A 44 -16.44 -30.23 -1.88
CA SER A 44 -15.31 -29.73 -1.11
C SER A 44 -14.79 -28.40 -1.66
N ARG A 45 -14.64 -28.27 -2.99
CA ARG A 45 -14.23 -27.01 -3.64
C ARG A 45 -15.26 -25.90 -3.41
N LYS A 46 -16.56 -26.20 -3.54
CA LYS A 46 -17.63 -25.24 -3.24
C LYS A 46 -17.59 -24.78 -1.79
N GLY A 47 -17.36 -25.69 -0.85
CA GLY A 47 -17.19 -25.38 0.56
C GLY A 47 -16.00 -24.45 0.81
N LEU A 48 -14.85 -24.72 0.20
CA LEU A 48 -13.66 -23.89 0.34
C LEU A 48 -13.88 -22.46 -0.18
N VAL A 49 -14.47 -22.33 -1.37
CA VAL A 49 -14.81 -21.01 -1.93
C VAL A 49 -15.78 -20.26 -1.02
N HIS A 50 -16.78 -20.96 -0.47
CA HIS A 50 -17.74 -20.34 0.43
C HIS A 50 -17.09 -19.84 1.72
N ILE A 51 -16.20 -20.62 2.33
CA ILE A 51 -15.49 -20.26 3.57
C ILE A 51 -14.56 -19.05 3.36
N HIS A 52 -13.88 -18.95 2.22
CA HIS A 52 -12.97 -17.83 1.93
C HIS A 52 -13.67 -16.57 1.40
N ARG A 53 -14.93 -16.67 0.97
CA ARG A 53 -15.67 -15.54 0.40
C ARG A 53 -15.73 -14.32 1.32
N PRO A 54 -16.04 -14.45 2.63
CA PRO A 54 -16.09 -13.29 3.52
C PRO A 54 -14.73 -12.62 3.65
N ALA A 55 -13.65 -13.39 3.81
CA ALA A 55 -12.29 -12.85 3.89
C ALA A 55 -11.93 -12.05 2.63
N ARG A 56 -12.21 -12.58 1.44
CA ARG A 56 -11.96 -11.88 0.16
C ARG A 56 -12.77 -10.58 0.01
N GLN A 57 -13.96 -10.51 0.62
CA GLN A 57 -14.80 -9.31 0.58
C GLN A 57 -14.39 -8.26 1.61
N GLN A 58 -13.96 -8.68 2.80
CA GLN A 58 -13.65 -7.77 3.92
C GLN A 58 -12.22 -7.24 3.88
N LEU A 59 -11.25 -8.05 3.43
CA LEU A 59 -9.83 -7.66 3.39
C LEU A 59 -9.56 -6.35 2.62
N PRO A 60 -10.17 -6.10 1.43
CA PRO A 60 -9.96 -4.83 0.73
C PRO A 60 -10.50 -3.62 1.49
N ALA A 61 -11.65 -3.76 2.15
CA ALA A 61 -12.27 -2.69 2.92
C ALA A 61 -11.44 -2.35 4.16
N GLU A 62 -11.01 -3.37 4.92
CA GLU A 62 -10.14 -3.20 6.07
C GLU A 62 -8.78 -2.59 5.69
N HIS A 63 -8.19 -3.05 4.57
CA HIS A 63 -6.95 -2.48 4.05
C HIS A 63 -7.12 -1.00 3.67
N SER A 64 -8.25 -0.64 3.05
CA SER A 64 -8.54 0.75 2.67
C SER A 64 -8.70 1.64 3.91
N ARG A 65 -9.46 1.19 4.91
CA ARG A 65 -9.62 1.91 6.19
C ARG A 65 -8.27 2.10 6.91
N HIS A 66 -7.44 1.06 6.92
CA HIS A 66 -6.13 1.14 7.55
C HIS A 66 -5.21 2.12 6.82
N LYS A 67 -5.21 2.08 5.49
CA LYS A 67 -4.46 3.01 4.65
C LYS A 67 -4.89 4.46 4.92
N GLU A 68 -6.18 4.74 4.89
CA GLU A 68 -6.74 6.07 5.17
C GLU A 68 -6.35 6.57 6.56
N TYR A 69 -6.48 5.72 7.59
CA TYR A 69 -6.06 6.07 8.95
C TYR A 69 -4.55 6.40 9.04
N TYR A 70 -3.71 5.64 8.35
CA TYR A 70 -2.26 5.92 8.30
C TYR A 70 -1.94 7.19 7.52
N ASP A 71 -2.59 7.40 6.37
CA ASP A 71 -2.44 8.59 5.54
C ASP A 71 -2.80 9.85 6.37
N GLU A 72 -3.92 9.83 7.10
CA GLU A 72 -4.36 10.94 7.98
C GLU A 72 -3.42 11.17 9.17
N SER A 73 -3.00 10.10 9.85
CA SER A 73 -2.17 10.20 11.06
C SER A 73 -0.71 10.56 10.78
N THR A 74 -0.20 10.27 9.58
CA THR A 74 1.22 10.49 9.24
C THR A 74 1.45 11.88 8.65
N TYR A 75 0.55 12.37 7.79
CA TYR A 75 0.79 13.60 7.02
C TYR A 75 0.12 14.85 7.61
N GLY A 76 -0.78 14.70 8.59
CA GLY A 76 -1.45 15.84 9.23
C GLY A 76 -2.22 16.71 8.24
N SER A 77 -2.50 17.97 8.61
CA SER A 77 -3.10 18.93 7.68
C SER A 77 -2.11 19.27 6.57
N LEU A 78 -2.59 19.32 5.32
CA LEU A 78 -1.83 19.85 4.19
C LEU A 78 -1.26 21.23 4.52
N LEU A 79 0.01 21.42 4.16
CA LEU A 79 0.71 22.69 4.26
C LEU A 79 0.03 23.73 3.36
N LYS A 80 0.05 24.98 3.80
CA LYS A 80 -0.48 26.13 3.07
C LYS A 80 0.61 27.17 2.82
N PRO A 81 0.50 27.96 1.75
CA PRO A 81 1.36 29.14 1.59
C PRO A 81 1.27 30.04 2.83
N GLY A 82 2.42 30.45 3.36
CA GLY A 82 2.55 31.20 4.61
C GLY A 82 2.83 30.35 5.86
N ASP A 83 2.72 29.02 5.78
CA ASP A 83 3.06 28.16 6.91
C ASP A 83 4.59 28.15 7.15
N ARG A 84 4.99 28.08 8.42
CA ARG A 84 6.40 27.98 8.80
C ARG A 84 6.80 26.52 8.98
N VAL A 85 7.86 26.12 8.29
CA VAL A 85 8.39 24.75 8.31
C VAL A 85 9.87 24.72 8.63
N TRP A 86 10.31 23.64 9.27
CA TRP A 86 11.72 23.35 9.52
C TRP A 86 12.18 22.29 8.51
N LEU A 87 13.34 22.50 7.91
CA LEU A 87 13.92 21.54 6.97
C LEU A 87 14.86 20.60 7.70
N LEU A 88 14.71 19.30 7.50
CA LEU A 88 15.69 18.34 7.99
C LEU A 88 16.99 18.50 7.21
N SER A 89 18.08 18.83 7.91
CA SER A 89 19.41 18.97 7.34
C SER A 89 20.13 17.62 7.34
N GLU A 90 20.42 17.11 6.15
CA GLU A 90 21.26 15.92 5.98
C GLU A 90 22.76 16.26 6.00
N GLN A 91 23.11 17.56 5.94
CA GLN A 91 24.50 18.00 5.94
C GLN A 91 25.03 18.01 7.37
N VAL A 92 25.77 16.95 7.73
CA VAL A 92 26.64 16.98 8.90
C VAL A 92 27.73 18.01 8.64
N ASP A 93 27.75 19.06 9.44
CA ASP A 93 28.80 20.06 9.40
C ASP A 93 30.15 19.38 9.74
N PRO A 94 31.13 19.33 8.81
CA PRO A 94 32.37 18.63 9.04
C PRO A 94 33.21 19.25 10.17
N GLU A 95 32.91 20.48 10.59
CA GLU A 95 33.60 21.17 11.69
C GLU A 95 32.95 20.92 13.05
N LEU A 96 31.73 20.36 13.11
CA LEU A 96 31.05 20.03 14.36
C LEU A 96 31.03 18.53 14.65
N PRO A 97 31.27 18.12 15.92
CA PRO A 97 30.96 16.77 16.35
C PRO A 97 29.50 16.42 16.07
N THR A 98 29.22 15.19 15.63
CA THR A 98 27.87 14.70 15.31
C THR A 98 26.87 14.90 16.46
N GLU A 99 27.33 14.91 17.71
CA GLU A 99 26.50 15.16 18.90
C GLU A 99 25.99 16.61 19.01
N LEU A 100 26.67 17.57 18.38
CA LEU A 100 26.29 18.99 18.35
C LEU A 100 25.61 19.39 17.03
N HIS A 101 25.40 18.45 16.12
CA HIS A 101 24.74 18.70 14.85
C HIS A 101 23.26 19.02 15.04
N ARG A 102 22.80 20.11 14.43
CA ARG A 102 21.38 20.46 14.42
C ARG A 102 20.72 19.80 13.22
N ALA A 103 19.96 18.73 13.47
CA ALA A 103 19.23 18.02 12.43
C ALA A 103 18.17 18.87 11.72
N TRP A 104 17.71 19.98 12.30
CA TRP A 104 16.69 20.86 11.72
C TRP A 104 17.23 22.27 11.46
N THR A 105 17.10 22.73 10.22
CA THR A 105 17.56 24.04 9.76
C THR A 105 16.37 24.95 9.48
N GLY A 106 16.51 26.20 9.95
CA GLY A 106 15.70 27.36 9.54
C GLY A 106 14.21 27.30 9.89
N SER A 107 13.58 28.46 10.04
CA SER A 107 12.12 28.59 9.89
C SER A 107 11.85 29.13 8.49
N TYR A 108 11.63 28.24 7.54
CA TYR A 108 11.29 28.62 6.18
C TYR A 108 9.80 28.88 6.07
N GLU A 109 9.43 29.74 5.13
CA GLU A 109 8.02 29.97 4.81
C GLU A 109 7.65 29.21 3.53
N VAL A 110 6.53 28.49 3.58
CA VAL A 110 5.99 27.82 2.40
C VAL A 110 5.50 28.88 1.42
N ARG A 111 6.11 28.94 0.23
CA ARG A 111 5.74 29.89 -0.82
C ARG A 111 4.62 29.38 -1.70
N GLU A 112 4.73 28.12 -2.14
CA GLU A 112 3.80 27.49 -3.07
C GLU A 112 3.74 25.99 -2.85
N ILE A 113 2.55 25.42 -2.95
CA ILE A 113 2.32 23.97 -2.94
C ILE A 113 2.34 23.47 -4.38
N LEU A 114 3.30 22.61 -4.70
CA LEU A 114 3.51 22.04 -6.05
C LEU A 114 2.74 20.73 -6.22
N SER A 115 2.56 19.97 -5.14
CA SER A 115 1.77 18.74 -5.07
C SER A 115 1.36 18.44 -3.63
N ASP A 116 0.58 17.38 -3.42
CA ASP A 116 0.16 16.91 -2.10
C ASP A 116 1.33 16.60 -1.15
N SER A 117 2.55 16.40 -1.67
CA SER A 117 3.75 16.08 -0.89
C SER A 117 4.97 16.96 -1.20
N THR A 118 4.85 17.94 -2.10
CA THR A 118 5.96 18.79 -2.54
C THR A 118 5.58 20.26 -2.45
N CYS A 119 6.41 21.06 -1.78
CA CYS A 119 6.24 22.50 -1.68
C CYS A 119 7.57 23.22 -1.95
N SER A 120 7.48 24.49 -2.31
CA SER A 120 8.63 25.39 -2.36
C SER A 120 8.70 26.25 -1.10
N ILE A 121 9.91 26.45 -0.60
CA ILE A 121 10.19 27.17 0.65
C ILE A 121 11.15 28.35 0.39
N GLN A 122 11.03 29.42 1.17
CA GLN A 122 11.89 30.62 1.10
C GLN A 122 12.50 30.98 2.46
#